data_AF-G0QCN1-F1
#
_entry.id   AF-G0QCN1-F1
#
_cell.length_a   1.000
_cell.length_b   1.000
_cell.length_c   1.000
_cell.angle_alpha   90.00
_cell.angle_beta   90.00
_cell.angle_gamma   90.00
#
_symmetry.space_group_name_H-M   'P 1'
#
loop_
_entity.id
_entity.type
_entity.pdbx_description
1 polymer ?
#
loop_
_entity_poly.entity_id
_entity_poly.type
_entity_poly.pdbx_seq_one_letter_code
_entity_poly.pdbx_strand_id
1 'polypeptide(L)'
;MNIRTAEEQELEDLVEFDRNYAGSHATIDEFRHRFEMLPETFVVAVEDGEIIGDATGKMESEGCVSLQSIAVKEGHKRQGIGTKILELFEEKARNYGNRITVASADNVEGFYQESGYDPVQIMLQVSKEEIPENYEQKDRIVDEKEVDADTKFLYADFDEYSTDLRDELKNKFNAFEVNTIYEKNLDVNLAERSEHKVDELIEQLRERYGEFEVNEKTWEVSEEGLQRESENFRQGGYGGAGIWLSNEDGEVLLVKNKGDDAWSDPGGHHEGGESFEAAAKRETQEETNVEAEITGLQSVDKVRLQHREREEDYIYNLLVVFEGVYVSGVAEPQQSEIQEVKWWSEHPENLLYEDLREFVIPAADD
;
A
#
# COMPACT_ATOMS: atom_id res chain seq x y z
N MET A 1 -2.02 -20.33 18.80
CA MET A 1 -1.95 -18.86 18.83
C MET A 1 -3.34 -18.23 18.89
N ASN A 2 -3.54 -17.26 19.78
CA ASN A 2 -4.77 -16.47 19.94
C ASN A 2 -4.40 -14.98 20.03
N ILE A 3 -5.06 -14.11 19.27
CA ILE A 3 -4.83 -12.66 19.30
C ILE A 3 -6.07 -11.98 19.88
N ARG A 4 -5.90 -11.20 20.94
CA ARG A 4 -7.00 -10.57 21.69
C ARG A 4 -6.53 -9.31 22.43
N THR A 5 -7.46 -8.58 23.03
CA THR A 5 -7.13 -7.54 23.99
C THR A 5 -6.54 -8.15 25.27
N ALA A 6 -5.61 -7.44 25.90
CA ALA A 6 -5.01 -7.80 27.17
C ALA A 6 -6.01 -7.63 28.33
N GLU A 7 -5.81 -8.41 29.38
CA GLU A 7 -6.49 -8.28 30.66
C GLU A 7 -5.61 -7.49 31.64
N GLU A 8 -6.22 -6.80 32.60
CA GLU A 8 -5.49 -5.94 33.56
C GLU A 8 -4.41 -6.71 34.35
N GLN A 9 -4.67 -7.98 34.67
CA GLN A 9 -3.70 -8.85 35.34
C GLN A 9 -2.43 -9.15 34.51
N GLU A 10 -2.47 -8.94 33.18
CA GLU A 10 -1.34 -9.20 32.28
C GLU A 10 -0.40 -7.98 32.14
N LEU A 11 -0.70 -6.85 32.78
CA LEU A 11 0.09 -5.62 32.63
C LEU A 11 1.55 -5.77 33.11
N GLU A 12 1.80 -6.57 34.15
CA GLU A 12 3.17 -6.82 34.61
C GLU A 12 3.97 -7.65 33.60
N ASP A 13 3.33 -8.67 33.01
CA ASP A 13 3.93 -9.50 31.95
C ASP A 13 4.19 -8.67 30.68
N LEU A 14 3.29 -7.74 30.35
CA LEU A 14 3.46 -6.82 29.24
C LEU A 14 4.62 -5.87 29.45
N VAL A 15 4.77 -5.26 30.63
CA VAL A 15 5.93 -4.41 30.93
C VAL A 15 7.24 -5.19 30.78
N GLU A 16 7.26 -6.47 31.19
CA GLU A 16 8.43 -7.33 30.97
C GLU A 16 8.65 -7.64 29.49
N PHE A 17 7.59 -7.96 28.75
CA PHE A 17 7.66 -8.23 27.32
C PHE A 17 8.18 -7.01 26.53
N ASP A 18 7.61 -5.85 26.76
CA ASP A 18 7.90 -4.60 26.07
C ASP A 18 9.36 -4.15 26.30
N ARG A 19 9.87 -4.36 27.51
CA ARG A 19 11.29 -4.13 27.85
C ARG A 19 12.22 -5.06 27.08
N ASN A 20 11.82 -6.33 26.90
CA ASN A 20 12.64 -7.35 26.27
C ASN A 20 12.60 -7.28 24.73
N TYR A 21 11.49 -6.87 24.13
CA TYR A 21 11.27 -7.00 22.69
C TYR A 21 10.97 -5.69 21.95
N ALA A 22 10.42 -4.66 22.63
CA ALA A 22 10.12 -3.35 22.04
C ALA A 22 11.13 -2.26 22.45
N GLY A 23 12.04 -2.54 23.39
CA GLY A 23 13.00 -1.55 23.90
C GLY A 23 12.37 -0.49 24.82
N SER A 24 11.17 -0.78 25.33
CA SER A 24 10.41 0.11 26.19
C SER A 24 11.04 0.24 27.59
N HIS A 25 11.11 1.48 28.09
CA HIS A 25 11.57 1.79 29.44
C HIS A 25 10.42 2.24 30.36
N ALA A 26 9.18 2.06 29.91
CA ALA A 26 8.00 2.45 30.66
C ALA A 26 7.87 1.64 31.96
N THR A 27 7.30 2.29 32.95
CA THR A 27 6.98 1.75 34.25
C THR A 27 5.59 1.10 34.24
N ILE A 28 5.35 0.21 35.22
CA ILE A 28 4.02 -0.38 35.41
C ILE A 28 2.93 0.67 35.68
N ASP A 29 3.28 1.78 36.33
CA ASP A 29 2.32 2.86 36.61
C ASP A 29 1.95 3.62 35.33
N GLU A 30 2.89 3.80 34.40
CA GLU A 30 2.60 4.35 33.07
C GLU A 30 1.73 3.40 32.24
N PHE A 31 1.97 2.09 32.31
CA PHE A 31 1.14 1.07 31.67
C PHE A 31 -0.29 1.08 32.23
N ARG A 32 -0.45 1.09 33.56
CA ARG A 32 -1.76 1.19 34.21
C ARG A 32 -2.50 2.44 33.78
N HIS A 33 -1.83 3.60 33.79
CA HIS A 33 -2.46 4.86 33.39
C HIS A 33 -2.94 4.83 31.93
N ARG A 34 -2.15 4.27 31.01
CA ARG A 34 -2.54 4.11 29.60
C ARG A 34 -3.70 3.12 29.46
N PHE A 35 -3.63 1.99 30.17
CA PHE A 35 -4.67 0.94 30.16
C PHE A 35 -6.00 1.44 30.73
N GLU A 36 -6.00 2.30 31.75
CA GLU A 36 -7.22 2.93 32.27
C GLU A 36 -7.93 3.79 31.20
N MET A 37 -7.16 4.43 30.32
CA MET A 37 -7.69 5.35 29.30
C MET A 37 -8.11 4.62 28.03
N LEU A 38 -7.32 3.62 27.60
CA LEU A 38 -7.46 2.92 26.32
C LEU A 38 -7.32 1.39 26.45
N PRO A 39 -8.09 0.71 27.32
CA PRO A 39 -7.85 -0.70 27.65
C PRO A 39 -7.88 -1.62 26.43
N GLU A 40 -8.75 -1.33 25.45
CA GLU A 40 -8.90 -2.16 24.26
C GLU A 40 -7.71 -2.05 23.30
N THR A 41 -6.89 -1.01 23.41
CA THR A 41 -5.69 -0.81 22.57
C THR A 41 -4.47 -1.58 23.07
N PHE A 42 -4.60 -2.33 24.16
CA PHE A 42 -3.59 -3.28 24.60
C PHE A 42 -3.92 -4.62 23.98
N VAL A 43 -3.15 -5.01 22.97
CA VAL A 43 -3.37 -6.23 22.19
C VAL A 43 -2.24 -7.22 22.46
N VAL A 44 -2.58 -8.49 22.60
CA VAL A 44 -1.62 -9.58 22.83
C VAL A 44 -1.85 -10.73 21.86
N ALA A 45 -0.75 -11.31 21.38
CA ALA A 45 -0.72 -12.63 20.77
C ALA A 45 -0.19 -13.64 21.80
N VAL A 46 -1.01 -14.64 22.11
CA VAL A 46 -0.71 -15.66 23.11
C VAL A 46 -0.62 -17.04 22.44
N GLU A 47 0.46 -17.76 22.74
CA GLU A 47 0.66 -19.14 22.32
C GLU A 47 1.11 -19.97 23.52
N ASP A 48 0.44 -21.12 23.74
CA ASP A 48 0.70 -22.01 24.88
C ASP A 48 0.67 -21.33 26.27
N GLY A 49 -0.09 -20.24 26.38
CA GLY A 49 -0.21 -19.44 27.61
C GLY A 49 0.87 -18.38 27.79
N GLU A 50 1.80 -18.24 26.85
CA GLU A 50 2.84 -17.20 26.86
C GLU A 50 2.51 -16.07 25.87
N ILE A 51 2.80 -14.83 26.24
CA ILE A 51 2.78 -13.69 25.33
C ILE A 51 3.96 -13.84 24.35
N ILE A 52 3.64 -13.90 23.06
CA ILE A 52 4.60 -13.98 21.96
C ILE A 52 4.60 -12.73 21.08
N GLY A 53 3.69 -11.80 21.33
CA GLY A 53 3.66 -10.49 20.69
C GLY A 53 2.65 -9.58 21.37
N ASP A 54 2.84 -8.28 21.24
CA ASP A 54 1.95 -7.26 21.79
C ASP A 54 1.93 -5.98 20.95
N ALA A 55 0.92 -5.15 21.23
CA ALA A 55 0.88 -3.74 20.88
C ALA A 55 0.19 -2.97 22.00
N THR A 56 0.69 -1.78 22.34
CA THR A 56 0.05 -0.92 23.36
C THR A 56 -0.15 0.50 22.88
N GLY A 57 -1.30 1.08 23.25
CA GLY A 57 -1.71 2.41 22.85
C GLY A 57 -1.59 3.45 23.96
N LYS A 58 -1.57 4.71 23.56
CA LYS A 58 -1.67 5.88 24.44
C LYS A 58 -2.50 6.95 23.76
N MET A 59 -3.33 7.67 24.51
CA MET A 59 -4.03 8.83 23.98
C MET A 59 -3.03 9.95 23.73
N GLU A 60 -2.87 10.37 22.46
CA GLU A 60 -1.96 11.45 22.10
C GLU A 60 -2.70 12.80 22.14
N SER A 61 -3.88 12.84 21.52
CA SER A 61 -4.80 13.97 21.57
C SER A 61 -6.24 13.47 21.41
N GLU A 62 -7.21 14.36 21.54
CA GLU A 62 -8.60 14.03 21.20
C GLU A 62 -8.68 13.49 19.76
N GLY A 63 -9.27 12.31 19.59
CA GLY A 63 -9.39 11.64 18.29
C GLY A 63 -8.10 11.01 17.74
N CYS A 64 -7.00 11.01 18.49
CA CYS A 64 -5.72 10.43 18.05
C CYS A 64 -5.10 9.50 19.09
N VAL A 65 -4.89 8.24 18.70
CA VAL A 65 -4.22 7.22 19.51
C VAL A 65 -2.79 7.04 19.02
N SER A 66 -1.80 7.18 19.87
CA SER A 66 -0.43 6.78 19.55
C SER A 66 -0.22 5.30 19.83
N LEU A 67 0.31 4.56 18.85
CA LEU A 67 0.89 3.23 19.05
C LEU A 67 2.26 3.41 19.72
N GLN A 68 2.35 3.03 20.99
CA GLN A 68 3.55 3.23 21.81
C GLN A 68 4.57 2.11 21.68
N SER A 69 4.10 0.91 21.38
CA SER A 69 4.93 -0.28 21.20
C SER A 69 4.19 -1.28 20.33
N ILE A 70 4.95 -2.02 19.56
CA ILE A 70 4.52 -3.26 18.91
C ILE A 70 5.73 -4.17 18.79
N ALA A 71 5.60 -5.41 19.26
CA ALA A 71 6.69 -6.36 19.19
C ALA A 71 6.19 -7.79 19.00
N VAL A 72 7.07 -8.61 18.40
CA VAL A 72 6.87 -10.06 18.26
C VAL A 72 8.16 -10.74 18.71
N LYS A 73 8.03 -11.77 19.55
CA LYS A 73 9.11 -12.57 20.11
C LYS A 73 9.99 -13.14 18.99
N GLU A 74 11.30 -13.18 19.23
CA GLU A 74 12.25 -13.75 18.28
C GLU A 74 11.94 -15.24 18.03
N GLY A 75 11.97 -15.67 16.77
CA GLY A 75 11.50 -17.01 16.36
C GLY A 75 10.02 -17.06 15.91
N HIS A 76 9.22 -16.05 16.25
CA HIS A 76 7.81 -15.89 15.82
C HIS A 76 7.60 -14.78 14.79
N LYS A 77 8.66 -14.01 14.48
CA LYS A 77 8.64 -12.96 13.46
C LYS A 77 8.44 -13.52 12.05
N ARG A 78 7.94 -12.67 11.14
CA ARG A 78 7.68 -12.99 9.71
C ARG A 78 6.68 -14.13 9.49
N GLN A 79 5.75 -14.31 10.42
CA GLN A 79 4.64 -15.26 10.34
C GLN A 79 3.28 -14.56 10.29
N GLY A 80 3.25 -13.26 9.97
CA GLY A 80 2.04 -12.44 9.92
C GLY A 80 1.46 -12.05 11.29
N ILE A 81 2.14 -12.36 12.40
CA ILE A 81 1.65 -12.07 13.76
C ILE A 81 1.60 -10.56 14.01
N GLY A 82 2.65 -9.82 13.66
CA GLY A 82 2.72 -8.36 13.83
C GLY A 82 1.60 -7.64 13.08
N THR A 83 1.34 -8.04 11.83
CA THR A 83 0.24 -7.51 11.01
C THR A 83 -1.11 -7.72 11.71
N LYS A 84 -1.39 -8.94 12.19
CA LYS A 84 -2.66 -9.24 12.87
C LYS A 84 -2.83 -8.53 14.22
N ILE A 85 -1.74 -8.32 14.95
CA ILE A 85 -1.74 -7.52 16.18
C ILE A 85 -2.09 -6.06 15.82
N LEU A 86 -1.46 -5.51 14.78
CA LEU A 86 -1.70 -4.15 14.33
C LEU A 86 -3.13 -3.95 13.81
N GLU A 87 -3.67 -4.89 13.04
CA GLU A 87 -5.06 -4.87 12.56
C GLU A 87 -6.06 -4.82 13.72
N LEU A 88 -5.88 -5.65 14.75
CA LEU A 88 -6.75 -5.63 15.93
C LEU A 88 -6.54 -4.33 16.73
N PHE A 89 -5.31 -3.84 16.85
CA PHE A 89 -5.02 -2.55 17.48
C PHE A 89 -5.78 -1.42 16.77
N GLU A 90 -5.72 -1.37 15.44
CA GLU A 90 -6.43 -0.38 14.62
C GLU A 90 -7.94 -0.47 14.79
N GLU A 91 -8.49 -1.69 14.80
CA GLU A 91 -9.91 -1.93 15.06
C GLU A 91 -10.32 -1.32 16.42
N LYS A 92 -9.54 -1.56 17.47
CA LYS A 92 -9.85 -1.05 18.83
C LYS A 92 -9.57 0.44 18.98
N ALA A 93 -8.56 0.98 18.30
CA ALA A 93 -8.26 2.40 18.31
C ALA A 93 -9.43 3.25 17.77
N ARG A 94 -10.25 2.72 16.85
CA ARG A 94 -11.47 3.39 16.34
C ARG A 94 -12.45 3.80 17.44
N ASN A 95 -12.46 3.13 18.59
CA ASN A 95 -13.33 3.50 19.70
C ASN A 95 -12.93 4.82 20.37
N TYR A 96 -11.74 5.34 20.07
CA TYR A 96 -11.13 6.49 20.73
C TYR A 96 -10.75 7.60 19.77
N GLY A 97 -10.66 7.30 18.48
CA GLY A 97 -10.27 8.26 17.48
C GLY A 97 -10.17 7.65 16.09
N ASN A 98 -10.00 8.51 15.11
CA ASN A 98 -9.85 8.14 13.71
C ASN A 98 -8.41 8.28 13.23
N ARG A 99 -7.46 8.62 14.09
CA ARG A 99 -6.05 8.77 13.72
C ARG A 99 -5.18 7.93 14.63
N ILE A 100 -4.23 7.22 14.03
CA ILE A 100 -3.16 6.54 14.75
C ILE A 100 -1.83 7.15 14.36
N THR A 101 -0.99 7.45 15.34
CA THR A 101 0.39 7.86 15.11
C THR A 101 1.37 6.87 15.71
N VAL A 102 2.53 6.70 15.09
CA VAL A 102 3.62 5.87 15.61
C VAL A 102 4.97 6.53 15.32
N ALA A 103 5.84 6.55 16.31
CA ALA A 103 7.24 6.91 16.12
C ALA A 103 8.02 5.66 15.73
N SER A 104 8.45 5.58 14.48
CA SER A 104 9.17 4.43 13.93
C SER A 104 10.67 4.68 13.90
N ALA A 105 11.44 3.69 14.36
CA ALA A 105 12.87 3.59 14.10
C ALA A 105 13.13 3.01 12.69
N ASP A 106 14.35 3.19 12.20
CA ASP A 106 14.79 2.84 10.82
C ASP A 106 14.43 1.42 10.36
N ASN A 107 14.47 0.46 11.27
CA ASN A 107 14.41 -0.96 10.93
C ASN A 107 12.99 -1.52 10.80
N VAL A 108 11.96 -0.69 11.01
CA VAL A 108 10.55 -1.12 11.01
C VAL A 108 9.64 -0.21 10.15
N GLU A 109 10.20 0.77 9.44
CA GLU A 109 9.44 1.70 8.58
C GLU A 109 8.61 1.00 7.51
N GLY A 110 9.22 0.04 6.80
CA GLY A 110 8.55 -0.74 5.75
C GLY A 110 7.32 -1.48 6.26
N PHE A 111 7.34 -1.97 7.52
CA PHE A 111 6.17 -2.63 8.12
C PHE A 111 4.98 -1.68 8.27
N TYR A 112 5.21 -0.42 8.66
CA TYR A 112 4.13 0.56 8.79
C TYR A 112 3.63 1.05 7.42
N GLN A 113 4.53 1.25 6.46
CA GLN A 113 4.16 1.63 5.09
C GLN A 113 3.31 0.56 4.41
N GLU A 114 3.74 -0.71 4.49
CA GLU A 114 2.95 -1.87 4.02
C GLU A 114 1.60 -1.97 4.74
N SER A 115 1.54 -1.54 6.01
CA SER A 115 0.29 -1.49 6.79
C SER A 115 -0.56 -0.24 6.51
N GLY A 116 -0.13 0.63 5.60
CA GLY A 116 -0.86 1.81 5.16
C GLY A 116 -0.77 3.00 6.09
N TYR A 117 0.35 3.16 6.79
CA TYR A 117 0.70 4.40 7.46
C TYR A 117 1.59 5.24 6.56
N ASP A 118 1.30 6.53 6.52
CA ASP A 118 2.05 7.52 5.74
C ASP A 118 3.04 8.26 6.65
N PRO A 119 4.28 8.49 6.21
CA PRO A 119 5.21 9.33 6.97
C PRO A 119 4.70 10.77 6.96
N VAL A 120 4.63 11.40 8.13
CA VAL A 120 4.13 12.78 8.26
C VAL A 120 5.15 13.77 8.82
N GLN A 121 6.09 13.31 9.66
CA GLN A 121 7.12 14.17 10.26
C GLN A 121 8.38 13.37 10.61
N ILE A 122 9.52 14.06 10.74
CA ILE A 122 10.76 13.49 11.28
C ILE A 122 10.98 14.07 12.68
N MET A 123 11.02 13.20 13.68
CA MET A 123 11.32 13.56 15.07
C MET A 123 12.81 13.37 15.35
N LEU A 124 13.50 14.45 15.68
CA LEU A 124 14.91 14.48 16.05
C LEU A 124 15.02 14.56 17.57
N GLN A 125 15.75 13.64 18.20
CA GLN A 125 16.14 13.76 19.59
C GLN A 125 17.55 14.34 19.69
N VAL A 126 17.66 15.50 20.32
CA VAL A 126 18.89 16.30 20.37
C VAL A 126 19.27 16.66 21.80
N SER A 127 20.58 16.77 22.04
CA SER A 127 21.10 17.40 23.25
C SER A 127 20.95 18.91 23.14
N LYS A 128 20.44 19.57 24.20
CA LYS A 128 20.32 21.03 24.25
C LYS A 128 21.67 21.75 24.21
N GLU A 129 22.75 21.07 24.58
CA GLU A 129 24.10 21.63 24.51
C GLU A 129 24.71 21.55 23.10
N GLU A 130 24.26 20.58 22.30
CA GLU A 130 24.83 20.28 20.98
C GLU A 130 23.93 20.74 19.81
N ILE A 131 22.72 21.21 20.11
CA ILE A 131 21.80 21.76 19.13
C ILE A 131 22.42 23.02 18.47
N PRO A 132 22.42 23.12 17.13
CA PRO A 132 22.98 24.29 16.45
C PRO A 132 22.31 25.60 16.86
N GLU A 133 23.09 26.69 16.94
CA GLU A 133 22.53 28.03 17.14
C GLU A 133 21.52 28.38 16.02
N ASN A 134 20.45 29.09 16.39
CA ASN A 134 19.36 29.50 15.48
C ASN A 134 18.70 28.33 14.73
N TYR A 135 18.65 27.13 15.33
CA TYR A 135 17.98 25.97 14.74
C TYR A 135 16.50 26.23 14.41
N GLU A 136 15.82 27.08 15.19
CA GLU A 136 14.42 27.51 14.99
C GLU A 136 14.21 28.25 13.66
N GLN A 137 15.26 28.87 13.10
CA GLN A 137 15.21 29.57 11.83
C GLN A 137 15.59 28.67 10.64
N LYS A 138 15.87 27.39 10.89
CA LYS A 138 16.16 26.42 9.82
C LYS A 138 14.84 25.90 9.26
N ASP A 139 14.68 26.04 7.94
CA ASP A 139 13.45 25.95 7.13
C ASP A 139 12.53 24.72 7.30
N ARG A 140 12.84 23.77 8.19
CA ARG A 140 12.08 22.52 8.33
C ARG A 140 11.57 22.24 9.74
N ILE A 141 12.08 22.91 10.78
CA ILE A 141 11.60 22.67 12.14
C ILE A 141 10.25 23.37 12.34
N VAL A 142 9.21 22.58 12.62
CA VAL A 142 7.83 23.06 12.74
C VAL A 142 7.29 22.99 14.17
N ASP A 143 7.87 22.14 15.01
CA ASP A 143 7.50 22.04 16.42
C ASP A 143 8.68 21.56 17.27
N GLU A 144 8.59 21.76 18.59
CA GLU A 144 9.57 21.27 19.56
C GLU A 144 8.95 20.91 20.90
N LYS A 145 9.57 19.94 21.59
CA LYS A 145 9.11 19.47 22.89
C LYS A 145 10.25 19.25 23.85
N GLU A 146 10.16 19.86 25.02
CA GLU A 146 11.06 19.61 26.15
C GLU A 146 10.82 18.21 26.69
N VAL A 147 11.88 17.38 26.75
CA VAL A 147 11.81 16.01 27.27
C VAL A 147 12.24 15.96 28.72
N ASP A 148 13.45 16.45 28.99
CA ASP A 148 14.05 16.54 30.32
C ASP A 148 14.98 17.75 30.42
N ALA A 149 15.91 17.78 31.38
CA ALA A 149 16.83 18.90 31.57
C ALA A 149 17.76 19.12 30.37
N ASP A 150 18.17 18.04 29.72
CA ASP A 150 19.29 18.00 28.77
C ASP A 150 18.83 17.66 27.34
N THR A 151 17.63 17.11 27.19
CA THR A 151 17.10 16.58 25.93
C THR A 151 15.89 17.37 25.41
N LYS A 152 15.84 17.58 24.09
CA LYS A 152 14.71 18.18 23.37
C LYS A 152 14.34 17.31 22.16
N PHE A 153 13.05 17.25 21.83
CA PHE A 153 12.58 16.77 20.53
C PHE A 153 12.37 17.96 19.60
N LEU A 154 12.83 17.83 18.36
CA LEU A 154 12.51 18.74 17.26
C LEU A 154 11.71 17.96 16.22
N TYR A 155 10.62 18.54 15.73
CA TYR A 155 9.79 17.95 14.68
C TYR A 155 10.08 18.69 13.38
N ALA A 156 10.49 17.94 12.36
CA ALA A 156 10.83 18.45 11.05
C ALA A 156 9.81 17.99 10.00
N ASP A 157 9.38 18.92 9.16
CA ASP A 157 8.49 18.66 8.03
C ASP A 157 9.27 18.42 6.72
N PHE A 158 8.58 17.90 5.72
CA PHE A 158 9.15 17.57 4.41
C PHE A 158 8.12 17.62 3.29
N ASP A 159 8.55 18.04 2.10
CA ASP A 159 7.72 17.96 0.89
C ASP A 159 7.69 16.52 0.34
N GLU A 160 8.82 15.81 0.43
CA GLU A 160 8.97 14.40 0.02
C GLU A 160 9.80 13.66 1.07
N TYR A 161 9.29 12.53 1.54
CA TYR A 161 9.97 11.69 2.53
C TYR A 161 11.09 10.88 1.87
N SER A 162 12.27 10.87 2.49
CA SER A 162 13.35 9.94 2.14
C SER A 162 14.23 9.63 3.34
N THR A 163 14.85 8.45 3.32
CA THR A 163 15.85 8.05 4.32
C THR A 163 17.09 8.95 4.26
N ASP A 164 17.48 9.40 3.06
CA ASP A 164 18.58 10.36 2.86
C ASP A 164 18.31 11.70 3.58
N LEU A 165 17.08 12.21 3.51
CA LEU A 165 16.68 13.40 4.25
C LEU A 165 16.80 13.20 5.76
N ARG A 166 16.41 12.04 6.26
CA ARG A 166 16.47 11.71 7.69
C ARG A 166 17.93 11.71 8.17
N ASP A 167 18.84 11.12 7.39
CA ASP A 167 20.29 11.15 7.66
C ASP A 167 20.87 12.57 7.56
N GLU A 168 20.42 13.37 6.59
CA GLU A 168 20.80 14.79 6.50
C GLU A 168 20.42 15.53 7.80
N LEU A 169 19.16 15.40 8.24
CA LEU A 169 18.65 16.07 9.43
C LEU A 169 19.36 15.58 10.69
N LYS A 170 19.62 14.27 10.81
CA LYS A 170 20.40 13.71 11.91
C LYS A 170 21.75 14.41 12.07
N ASN A 171 22.51 14.49 10.99
CA ASN A 171 23.83 15.11 10.98
C ASN A 171 23.75 16.62 11.19
N LYS A 172 22.77 17.29 10.58
CA LYS A 172 22.60 18.75 10.60
C LYS A 172 22.23 19.29 11.98
N PHE A 173 21.54 18.50 12.80
CA PHE A 173 21.07 18.89 14.13
C PHE A 173 21.81 18.19 15.27
N ASN A 174 22.84 17.39 14.97
CA ASN A 174 23.54 16.56 15.95
C ASN A 174 22.57 15.67 16.75
N ALA A 175 21.57 15.11 16.07
CA ALA A 175 20.57 14.26 16.70
C ALA A 175 21.18 12.88 17.00
N PHE A 176 21.07 12.45 18.26
CA PHE A 176 21.56 11.12 18.65
C PHE A 176 20.55 10.03 18.29
N GLU A 177 19.26 10.38 18.26
CA GLU A 177 18.19 9.53 17.76
C GLU A 177 17.32 10.32 16.78
N VAL A 178 16.85 9.65 15.74
CA VAL A 178 15.89 10.20 14.78
C VAL A 178 14.84 9.13 14.57
N ASN A 179 13.57 9.50 14.57
CA ASN A 179 12.47 8.60 14.29
C ASN A 179 11.55 9.27 13.28
N THR A 180 10.90 8.48 12.44
CA THR A 180 9.89 8.97 11.52
C THR A 180 8.54 8.80 12.19
N ILE A 181 7.76 9.89 12.27
CA ILE A 181 6.38 9.84 12.72
C ILE A 181 5.53 9.41 11.54
N TYR A 182 4.90 8.26 11.69
CA TYR A 182 3.94 7.72 10.76
C TYR A 182 2.54 7.96 11.28
N GLU A 183 1.60 8.22 10.37
CA GLU A 183 0.20 8.41 10.69
C GLU A 183 -0.68 7.53 9.79
N LYS A 184 -1.77 7.03 10.36
CA LYS A 184 -2.85 6.41 9.61
C LYS A 184 -4.18 7.02 10.02
N ASN A 185 -4.93 7.48 9.03
CA ASN A 185 -6.32 7.86 9.21
C ASN A 185 -7.20 6.61 9.06
N LEU A 186 -7.90 6.24 10.12
CA LEU A 186 -8.81 5.10 10.22
C LEU A 186 -10.18 5.37 9.58
N ASP A 187 -10.55 6.64 9.37
CA ASP A 187 -11.77 7.04 8.67
C ASP A 187 -11.60 7.03 7.17
N VAL A 188 -10.35 7.22 6.67
CA VAL A 188 -10.04 7.01 5.26
C VAL A 188 -10.02 5.51 5.03
N ASN A 189 -11.18 4.98 4.67
CA ASN A 189 -11.33 3.57 4.37
C ASN A 189 -10.48 3.20 3.13
N LEU A 190 -10.25 1.92 2.93
CA LEU A 190 -9.44 1.43 1.81
C LEU A 190 -9.98 1.93 0.46
N ALA A 191 -11.29 2.13 0.36
CA ALA A 191 -11.96 2.69 -0.80
C ALA A 191 -11.43 4.09 -1.14
N GLU A 192 -11.46 5.03 -0.20
CA GLU A 192 -10.94 6.40 -0.39
C GLU A 192 -9.43 6.40 -0.70
N ARG A 193 -8.64 5.56 -0.03
CA ARG A 193 -7.19 5.43 -0.32
C ARG A 193 -6.94 4.94 -1.74
N SER A 194 -7.67 3.92 -2.16
CA SER A 194 -7.55 3.37 -3.51
C SER A 194 -8.02 4.35 -4.58
N GLU A 195 -9.07 5.12 -4.29
CA GLU A 195 -9.56 6.16 -5.19
C GLU A 195 -8.50 7.24 -5.44
N HIS A 196 -7.96 7.81 -4.36
CA HIS A 196 -6.91 8.81 -4.45
C HIS A 196 -5.69 8.28 -5.19
N LYS A 197 -5.30 7.02 -4.95
CA LYS A 197 -4.15 6.43 -5.63
C LYS A 197 -4.41 6.26 -7.12
N VAL A 198 -5.60 5.80 -7.52
CA VAL A 198 -5.98 5.69 -8.92
C VAL A 198 -6.02 7.06 -9.60
N ASP A 199 -6.54 8.09 -8.93
CA ASP A 199 -6.57 9.46 -9.46
C ASP A 199 -5.15 10.00 -9.66
N GLU A 200 -4.22 9.75 -8.73
CA GLU A 200 -2.79 10.10 -8.88
C GLU A 200 -2.16 9.41 -10.11
N LEU A 201 -2.44 8.12 -10.32
CA LEU A 201 -1.93 7.36 -11.46
C LEU A 201 -2.49 7.86 -12.79
N ILE A 202 -3.76 8.28 -12.82
CA ILE A 202 -4.38 8.90 -14.00
C ILE A 202 -3.66 10.21 -14.35
N GLU A 203 -3.34 11.05 -13.37
CA GLU A 203 -2.59 12.28 -13.61
C GLU A 203 -1.17 11.99 -14.15
N GLN A 204 -0.48 10.98 -13.62
CA GLN A 204 0.82 10.56 -14.17
C GLN A 204 0.74 10.11 -15.64
N LEU A 205 -0.34 9.41 -16.01
CA LEU A 205 -0.60 9.05 -17.40
C LEU A 205 -0.90 10.29 -18.25
N ARG A 206 -1.66 11.27 -17.74
CA ARG A 206 -1.95 12.54 -18.44
C ARG A 206 -0.69 13.36 -18.70
N GLU A 207 0.23 13.40 -17.75
CA GLU A 207 1.53 14.06 -17.95
C GLU A 207 2.33 13.45 -19.10
N ARG A 208 2.17 12.14 -19.33
CA ARG A 208 2.94 11.40 -20.34
C ARG A 208 2.27 11.33 -21.71
N TYR A 209 0.97 11.08 -21.75
CA TYR A 209 0.21 10.83 -22.99
C TYR A 209 -0.70 11.99 -23.39
N GLY A 210 -0.81 13.03 -22.55
CA GLY A 210 -1.74 14.14 -22.74
C GLY A 210 -3.14 13.83 -22.23
N GLU A 211 -4.10 14.68 -22.58
CA GLU A 211 -5.50 14.51 -22.15
C GLU A 211 -6.17 13.33 -22.86
N PHE A 212 -6.85 12.49 -22.08
CA PHE A 212 -7.67 11.37 -22.54
C PHE A 212 -8.93 11.23 -21.68
N GLU A 213 -9.93 10.52 -22.22
CA GLU A 213 -11.14 10.16 -21.48
C GLU A 213 -10.86 9.00 -20.54
N VAL A 214 -11.42 9.06 -19.33
CA VAL A 214 -11.35 7.98 -18.33
C VAL A 214 -12.73 7.36 -18.25
N ASN A 215 -12.83 6.06 -18.50
CA ASN A 215 -14.09 5.34 -18.35
C ASN A 215 -14.29 4.94 -16.88
N GLU A 216 -15.45 5.25 -16.32
CA GLU A 216 -15.82 4.80 -14.98
C GLU A 216 -16.65 3.52 -15.07
N LYS A 217 -16.20 2.46 -14.38
CA LYS A 217 -16.86 1.15 -14.37
C LYS A 217 -17.12 0.70 -12.95
N THR A 218 -18.19 -0.06 -12.74
CA THR A 218 -18.45 -0.74 -11.47
C THR A 218 -18.63 -2.22 -11.72
N TRP A 219 -17.82 -3.06 -11.07
CA TRP A 219 -17.92 -4.51 -11.15
C TRP A 219 -18.25 -5.09 -9.77
N GLU A 220 -19.20 -6.01 -9.74
CA GLU A 220 -19.53 -6.74 -8.52
C GLU A 220 -18.55 -7.88 -8.28
N VAL A 221 -17.98 -7.93 -7.08
CA VAL A 221 -17.05 -8.99 -6.65
C VAL A 221 -17.59 -9.75 -5.44
N SER A 222 -17.11 -10.99 -5.29
CA SER A 222 -17.35 -11.79 -4.08
C SER A 222 -16.51 -11.27 -2.91
N GLU A 223 -16.79 -11.77 -1.70
CA GLU A 223 -15.98 -11.48 -0.52
C GLU A 223 -14.50 -11.82 -0.73
N GLU A 224 -14.22 -13.03 -1.20
CA GLU A 224 -12.85 -13.49 -1.48
C GLU A 224 -12.19 -12.63 -2.56
N GLY A 225 -12.95 -12.20 -3.56
CA GLY A 225 -12.48 -11.26 -4.59
C GLY A 225 -12.08 -9.92 -3.98
N LEU A 226 -12.97 -9.28 -3.22
CA LEU A 226 -12.66 -7.98 -2.62
C LEU A 226 -11.48 -8.07 -1.64
N GLN A 227 -11.37 -9.16 -0.86
CA GLN A 227 -10.23 -9.38 0.04
C GLN A 227 -8.91 -9.52 -0.73
N ARG A 228 -8.90 -10.25 -1.85
CA ARG A 228 -7.72 -10.39 -2.71
C ARG A 228 -7.28 -9.04 -3.27
N GLU A 229 -8.20 -8.27 -3.83
CA GLU A 229 -7.90 -6.96 -4.43
C GLU A 229 -7.45 -5.95 -3.36
N SER A 230 -8.05 -6.02 -2.17
CA SER A 230 -7.61 -5.24 -1.01
C SER A 230 -6.18 -5.54 -0.61
N GLU A 231 -5.78 -6.82 -0.65
CA GLU A 231 -4.43 -7.25 -0.33
C GLU A 231 -3.43 -6.85 -1.42
N ASN A 232 -3.78 -7.03 -2.69
CA ASN A 232 -2.98 -6.58 -3.83
C ASN A 232 -2.70 -5.07 -3.72
N PHE A 233 -3.73 -4.27 -3.41
CA PHE A 233 -3.57 -2.83 -3.21
C PHE A 233 -2.58 -2.49 -2.09
N ARG A 234 -2.64 -3.21 -0.96
CA ARG A 234 -1.67 -3.03 0.15
C ARG A 234 -0.24 -3.37 -0.26
N GLN A 235 -0.08 -4.32 -1.17
CA GLN A 235 1.22 -4.74 -1.71
C GLN A 235 1.68 -3.87 -2.90
N GLY A 236 0.92 -2.83 -3.27
CA GLY A 236 1.26 -1.88 -4.31
C GLY A 236 0.79 -2.26 -5.72
N GLY A 237 -0.05 -3.29 -5.86
CA GLY A 237 -0.72 -3.60 -7.12
C GLY A 237 -1.98 -2.75 -7.29
N TYR A 238 -2.06 -1.98 -8.36
CA TYR A 238 -3.11 -0.96 -8.54
C TYR A 238 -4.09 -1.25 -9.67
N GLY A 239 -4.10 -2.49 -10.17
CA GLY A 239 -5.03 -2.95 -11.20
C GLY A 239 -4.35 -3.82 -12.25
N GLY A 240 -4.52 -3.47 -13.53
CA GLY A 240 -4.03 -4.29 -14.63
C GLY A 240 -3.64 -3.47 -15.86
N ALA A 241 -2.82 -4.07 -16.72
CA ALA A 241 -2.30 -3.42 -17.90
C ALA A 241 -2.22 -4.40 -19.09
N GLY A 242 -2.55 -3.93 -20.28
CA GLY A 242 -2.53 -4.71 -21.52
C GLY A 242 -2.11 -3.91 -22.75
N ILE A 243 -1.93 -4.58 -23.89
CA ILE A 243 -1.55 -3.94 -25.15
C ILE A 243 -2.50 -4.37 -26.27
N TRP A 244 -3.18 -3.39 -26.88
CA TRP A 244 -3.82 -3.54 -28.18
C TRP A 244 -2.75 -3.55 -29.27
N LEU A 245 -2.20 -4.74 -29.53
CA LEU A 245 -1.00 -4.93 -30.33
C LEU A 245 -1.33 -5.20 -31.79
N SER A 246 -0.86 -4.35 -32.70
CA SER A 246 -1.03 -4.52 -34.15
C SER A 246 0.23 -4.99 -34.88
N ASN A 247 0.08 -5.73 -35.97
CA ASN A 247 1.18 -6.13 -36.86
C ASN A 247 1.19 -5.34 -38.18
N GLU A 248 2.19 -5.58 -39.04
CA GLU A 248 2.34 -4.89 -40.34
C GLU A 248 1.19 -5.19 -41.32
N ASP A 249 0.49 -6.31 -41.15
CA ASP A 249 -0.68 -6.69 -41.96
C ASP A 249 -1.99 -6.05 -41.43
N GLY A 250 -1.90 -5.25 -40.36
CA GLY A 250 -3.04 -4.57 -39.73
C GLY A 250 -3.90 -5.46 -38.83
N GLU A 251 -3.45 -6.68 -38.53
CA GLU A 251 -4.12 -7.59 -37.62
C GLU A 251 -3.76 -7.26 -36.17
N VAL A 252 -4.62 -7.63 -35.22
CA VAL A 252 -4.38 -7.44 -33.78
C VAL A 252 -4.17 -8.76 -33.04
N LEU A 253 -3.27 -8.79 -32.07
CA LEU A 253 -3.01 -9.97 -31.26
C LEU A 253 -4.02 -10.07 -30.13
N LEU A 254 -4.76 -11.17 -30.07
CA LEU A 254 -5.67 -11.47 -28.97
C LEU A 254 -5.30 -12.81 -28.33
N VAL A 255 -5.63 -12.92 -27.04
CA VAL A 255 -5.44 -14.12 -26.23
C VAL A 255 -6.77 -14.67 -25.76
N LYS A 256 -6.80 -15.96 -25.46
CA LYS A 256 -7.91 -16.65 -24.81
C LYS A 256 -7.40 -17.40 -23.60
N ASN A 257 -7.86 -16.99 -22.43
CA ASN A 257 -7.52 -17.61 -21.16
C ASN A 257 -8.10 -19.02 -21.07
N LYS A 258 -7.42 -19.91 -20.36
CA LYS A 258 -7.93 -21.25 -20.11
C LYS A 258 -9.19 -21.20 -19.25
N GLY A 259 -10.25 -21.82 -19.77
CA GLY A 259 -11.55 -21.86 -19.10
C GLY A 259 -12.49 -20.77 -19.58
N ASP A 260 -12.01 -19.82 -20.39
CA ASP A 260 -12.81 -18.80 -21.03
C ASP A 260 -13.05 -19.14 -22.50
N ASP A 261 -14.25 -18.80 -23.00
CA ASP A 261 -14.60 -18.91 -24.42
C ASP A 261 -14.42 -17.57 -25.17
N ALA A 262 -14.04 -16.51 -24.46
CA ALA A 262 -13.94 -15.14 -24.96
C ALA A 262 -12.47 -14.71 -25.15
N TRP A 263 -12.25 -13.76 -26.06
CA TRP A 263 -10.94 -13.20 -26.39
C TRP A 263 -10.74 -11.84 -25.73
N SER A 264 -9.50 -11.54 -25.33
CA SER A 264 -9.08 -10.22 -24.84
C SER A 264 -7.75 -9.81 -25.48
N ASP A 265 -7.38 -8.55 -25.30
CA ASP A 265 -5.99 -8.14 -25.44
C ASP A 265 -5.08 -8.91 -24.46
N PRO A 266 -3.80 -9.15 -24.82
CA PRO A 266 -2.83 -9.68 -23.87
C PRO A 266 -2.56 -8.67 -22.76
N GLY A 267 -2.53 -9.14 -21.51
CA GLY A 267 -2.40 -8.27 -20.35
C GLY A 267 -2.70 -8.97 -19.04
N GLY A 268 -2.29 -8.33 -17.94
CA GLY A 268 -2.36 -8.95 -16.63
C GLY A 268 -2.21 -7.95 -15.49
N HIS A 269 -1.83 -8.46 -14.32
CA HIS A 269 -1.81 -7.67 -13.09
C HIS A 269 -0.64 -6.69 -13.08
N HIS A 270 -0.90 -5.47 -12.62
CA HIS A 270 0.15 -4.51 -12.29
C HIS A 270 0.77 -4.85 -10.93
N GLU A 271 2.08 -5.07 -10.87
CA GLU A 271 2.79 -5.39 -9.64
C GLU A 271 3.39 -4.14 -8.94
N GLY A 272 3.63 -4.26 -7.64
CA GLY A 272 4.24 -3.19 -6.85
C GLY A 272 5.64 -2.83 -7.35
N GLY A 273 5.86 -1.54 -7.68
CA GLY A 273 7.16 -0.99 -8.06
C GLY A 273 7.46 -0.96 -9.56
N GLU A 274 6.56 -1.44 -10.42
CA GLU A 274 6.65 -1.25 -11.88
C GLU A 274 5.68 -0.17 -12.40
N SER A 275 5.89 0.30 -13.63
CA SER A 275 4.93 1.17 -14.34
C SER A 275 3.89 0.34 -15.09
N PHE A 276 2.71 0.90 -15.40
CA PHE A 276 1.71 0.23 -16.23
C PHE A 276 2.26 -0.19 -17.60
N GLU A 277 3.16 0.60 -18.21
CA GLU A 277 3.83 0.21 -19.46
C GLU A 277 4.74 -1.02 -19.30
N ALA A 278 5.37 -1.17 -18.14
CA ALA A 278 6.26 -2.29 -17.87
C ALA A 278 5.44 -3.55 -17.63
N ALA A 279 4.36 -3.44 -16.84
CA ALA A 279 3.38 -4.50 -16.64
C ALA A 279 2.81 -4.97 -17.99
N ALA A 280 2.29 -4.06 -18.82
CA ALA A 280 1.68 -4.41 -20.10
C ALA A 280 2.64 -5.16 -21.03
N LYS A 281 3.90 -4.73 -21.11
CA LYS A 281 4.94 -5.39 -21.91
C LYS A 281 5.32 -6.76 -21.35
N ARG A 282 5.50 -6.84 -20.03
CA ARG A 282 5.83 -8.09 -19.33
C ARG A 282 4.74 -9.13 -19.55
N GLU A 283 3.49 -8.78 -19.26
CA GLU A 283 2.33 -9.66 -19.43
C GLU A 283 2.15 -10.10 -20.90
N THR A 284 2.27 -9.16 -21.85
CA THR A 284 2.21 -9.49 -23.28
C THR A 284 3.28 -10.51 -23.66
N GLN A 285 4.53 -10.31 -23.22
CA GLN A 285 5.63 -11.23 -23.48
C GLN A 285 5.37 -12.59 -22.82
N GLU A 286 4.95 -12.61 -21.56
CA GLU A 286 4.71 -13.82 -20.78
C GLU A 286 3.60 -14.68 -21.36
N GLU A 287 2.47 -14.07 -21.75
CA GLU A 287 1.29 -14.76 -22.27
C GLU A 287 1.45 -15.25 -23.72
N THR A 288 2.19 -14.51 -24.53
CA THR A 288 2.18 -14.68 -26.00
C THR A 288 3.54 -14.94 -26.64
N ASN A 289 4.64 -14.77 -25.89
CA ASN A 289 6.01 -14.84 -26.40
C ASN A 289 6.32 -13.80 -27.52
N VAL A 290 5.59 -12.68 -27.51
CA VAL A 290 5.74 -11.55 -28.45
C VAL A 290 6.28 -10.32 -27.73
N GLU A 291 7.23 -9.65 -28.38
CA GLU A 291 7.76 -8.35 -27.96
C GLU A 291 6.98 -7.21 -28.63
N ALA A 292 6.60 -6.21 -27.83
CA ALA A 292 5.82 -5.07 -28.28
C ALA A 292 6.49 -3.73 -27.96
N GLU A 293 6.31 -2.76 -28.86
CA GLU A 293 6.62 -1.36 -28.61
C GLU A 293 5.32 -0.59 -28.37
N ILE A 294 5.21 0.10 -27.23
CA ILE A 294 4.07 0.96 -26.91
C ILE A 294 4.20 2.26 -27.71
N THR A 295 3.16 2.59 -28.46
CA THR A 295 3.11 3.78 -29.33
C THR A 295 2.13 4.84 -28.83
N GLY A 296 1.21 4.46 -27.95
CA GLY A 296 0.14 5.33 -27.49
C GLY A 296 -0.69 4.70 -26.37
N LEU A 297 -1.80 5.35 -26.06
CA LEU A 297 -2.72 4.97 -25.00
C LEU A 297 -4.08 4.68 -25.64
N GLN A 298 -4.59 3.46 -25.46
CA GLN A 298 -5.83 2.99 -26.08
C GLN A 298 -7.04 3.26 -25.17
N SER A 299 -6.95 2.88 -23.89
CA SER A 299 -8.02 3.12 -22.92
C SER A 299 -7.50 3.20 -21.49
N VAL A 300 -8.24 3.94 -20.65
CA VAL A 300 -8.01 4.03 -19.21
C VAL A 300 -9.35 3.88 -18.49
N ASP A 301 -9.47 2.84 -17.68
CA ASP A 301 -10.68 2.54 -16.94
C ASP A 301 -10.45 2.64 -15.43
N LYS A 302 -11.18 3.54 -14.77
CA LYS A 302 -11.29 3.58 -13.31
C LYS A 302 -12.40 2.61 -12.89
N VAL A 303 -12.00 1.49 -12.30
CA VAL A 303 -12.92 0.39 -11.97
C VAL A 303 -13.18 0.34 -10.48
N ARG A 304 -14.43 0.56 -10.08
CA ARG A 304 -14.92 0.32 -8.72
C ARG A 304 -15.30 -1.15 -8.55
N LEU A 305 -14.48 -1.89 -7.81
CA LEU A 305 -14.73 -3.28 -7.43
C LEU A 305 -15.57 -3.29 -6.16
N GLN A 306 -16.86 -3.55 -6.29
CA GLN A 306 -17.83 -3.42 -5.20
C GLN A 306 -18.28 -4.81 -4.71
N HIS A 307 -18.33 -5.00 -3.38
CA HIS A 307 -18.90 -6.23 -2.82
C HIS A 307 -20.37 -6.39 -3.26
N ARG A 308 -20.73 -7.59 -3.72
CA ARG A 308 -22.07 -7.86 -4.29
C ARG A 308 -23.23 -7.56 -3.33
N GLU A 309 -23.03 -7.69 -2.02
CA GLU A 309 -24.10 -7.50 -1.02
C GLU A 309 -23.90 -6.28 -0.11
N ARG A 310 -22.77 -5.57 -0.23
CA ARG A 310 -22.37 -4.47 0.68
C ARG A 310 -21.85 -3.32 -0.16
N GLU A 311 -22.70 -2.35 -0.45
CA GLU A 311 -22.36 -1.26 -1.39
C GLU A 311 -21.28 -0.32 -0.85
N GLU A 312 -21.16 -0.24 0.48
CA GLU A 312 -20.14 0.51 1.20
C GLU A 312 -18.74 -0.12 1.13
N ASP A 313 -18.66 -1.40 0.77
CA ASP A 313 -17.40 -2.14 0.70
C ASP A 313 -16.93 -2.22 -0.75
N TYR A 314 -15.92 -1.42 -1.09
CA TYR A 314 -15.35 -1.38 -2.42
C TYR A 314 -13.89 -0.94 -2.40
N ILE A 315 -13.23 -1.14 -3.54
CA ILE A 315 -11.90 -0.63 -3.83
C ILE A 315 -11.83 -0.19 -5.30
N TYR A 316 -10.97 0.77 -5.62
CA TYR A 316 -10.71 1.19 -6.99
C TYR A 316 -9.43 0.56 -7.53
N ASN A 317 -9.51 0.04 -8.75
CA ASN A 317 -8.38 -0.36 -9.57
C ASN A 317 -8.35 0.49 -10.85
N LEU A 318 -7.17 0.59 -11.44
CA LEU A 318 -6.95 1.18 -12.75
C LEU A 318 -6.65 0.08 -13.77
N LEU A 319 -7.40 0.03 -14.87
CA LEU A 319 -7.07 -0.80 -16.03
C LEU A 319 -6.58 0.09 -17.16
N VAL A 320 -5.43 -0.24 -17.73
CA VAL A 320 -4.81 0.56 -18.79
C VAL A 320 -4.50 -0.34 -19.98
N VAL A 321 -5.09 -0.02 -21.14
CA VAL A 321 -4.70 -0.67 -22.40
C VAL A 321 -3.89 0.34 -23.21
N PHE A 322 -2.70 -0.08 -23.65
CA PHE A 322 -1.84 0.71 -24.51
C PHE A 322 -2.03 0.34 -25.97
N GLU A 323 -1.80 1.31 -26.86
CA GLU A 323 -1.59 1.00 -28.27
C GLU A 323 -0.15 0.50 -28.46
N GLY A 324 0.02 -0.53 -29.29
CA GLY A 324 1.37 -1.02 -29.59
C GLY A 324 1.53 -1.63 -30.97
N VAL A 325 2.79 -1.77 -31.37
CA VAL A 325 3.20 -2.42 -32.61
C VAL A 325 4.11 -3.62 -32.33
N TYR A 326 3.90 -4.68 -33.10
CA TYR A 326 4.71 -5.89 -33.07
C TYR A 326 6.17 -5.57 -33.39
N VAL A 327 7.10 -6.08 -32.56
CA VAL A 327 8.54 -5.94 -32.79
C VAL A 327 9.17 -7.27 -33.18
N SER A 328 8.95 -8.33 -32.38
CA SER A 328 9.55 -9.64 -32.61
C SER A 328 8.85 -10.76 -31.83
N GLY A 329 9.28 -12.00 -32.02
CA GLY A 329 8.73 -13.18 -31.33
C GLY A 329 7.79 -13.99 -32.21
N VAL A 330 7.38 -15.16 -31.71
CA VAL A 330 6.40 -16.02 -32.38
C VAL A 330 5.26 -16.20 -31.41
N ALA A 331 4.07 -15.78 -31.85
CA ALA A 331 2.84 -15.86 -31.07
C ALA A 331 2.54 -17.31 -30.67
N GLU A 332 2.82 -17.64 -29.41
CA GLU A 332 2.62 -18.94 -28.83
C GLU A 332 2.03 -18.79 -27.42
N PRO A 333 0.99 -19.55 -27.05
CA PRO A 333 0.37 -19.44 -25.74
C PRO A 333 1.32 -19.90 -24.65
N GLN A 334 1.37 -19.14 -23.56
CA GLN A 334 1.92 -19.60 -22.29
C GLN A 334 1.09 -20.79 -21.77
N GLN A 335 1.69 -21.97 -21.75
CA GLN A 335 0.94 -23.22 -21.53
C GLN A 335 0.32 -23.35 -20.13
N SER A 336 0.62 -22.50 -19.16
CA SER A 336 -0.04 -22.51 -17.84
C SER A 336 -1.41 -21.87 -17.88
N GLU A 337 -1.54 -20.69 -18.50
CA GLU A 337 -2.71 -19.81 -18.34
C GLU A 337 -3.46 -19.56 -19.63
N ILE A 338 -2.76 -19.55 -20.77
CA ILE A 338 -3.34 -19.21 -22.07
C ILE A 338 -3.67 -20.48 -22.85
N GLN A 339 -4.89 -20.54 -23.38
CA GLN A 339 -5.35 -21.62 -24.24
C GLN A 339 -4.97 -21.37 -25.70
N GLU A 340 -5.14 -20.12 -26.17
CA GLU A 340 -4.98 -19.76 -27.57
C GLU A 340 -4.46 -18.33 -27.69
N VAL A 341 -3.56 -18.10 -28.65
CA VAL A 341 -3.06 -16.78 -29.05
C VAL A 341 -3.24 -16.69 -30.57
N LYS A 342 -3.80 -15.59 -31.07
CA LYS A 342 -4.09 -15.45 -32.50
C LYS A 342 -4.08 -14.00 -32.96
N TRP A 343 -3.61 -13.79 -34.18
CA TRP A 343 -3.77 -12.55 -34.92
C TRP A 343 -5.15 -12.50 -35.60
N TRP A 344 -5.85 -11.39 -35.41
CA TRP A 344 -7.21 -11.16 -35.88
C TRP A 344 -7.26 -9.97 -36.83
N SER A 345 -7.76 -10.20 -38.05
CA SER A 345 -8.03 -9.15 -39.05
C SER A 345 -9.43 -8.51 -38.88
N GLU A 346 -10.27 -9.09 -38.01
CA GLU A 346 -11.61 -8.62 -37.67
C GLU A 346 -11.94 -9.00 -36.22
N HIS A 347 -12.87 -8.30 -35.59
CA HIS A 347 -13.23 -8.59 -34.21
C HIS A 347 -13.85 -10.00 -34.08
N PRO A 348 -13.38 -10.84 -33.16
CA PRO A 348 -14.03 -12.11 -32.88
C PRO A 348 -15.44 -11.90 -32.30
N GLU A 349 -16.34 -12.86 -32.52
CA GLU A 349 -17.72 -12.77 -32.01
C GLU A 349 -17.78 -12.67 -30.48
N ASN A 350 -16.90 -13.41 -29.79
CA ASN A 350 -16.83 -13.50 -28.34
C ASN A 350 -15.61 -12.73 -27.81
N LEU A 351 -15.82 -11.49 -27.38
CA LEU A 351 -14.84 -10.68 -26.66
C LEU A 351 -15.15 -10.69 -25.15
N LEU A 352 -14.11 -10.67 -24.32
CA LEU A 352 -14.22 -10.72 -22.87
C LEU A 352 -14.85 -9.43 -22.32
N TYR A 353 -14.49 -8.30 -22.91
CA TYR A 353 -15.04 -6.99 -22.63
C TYR A 353 -15.70 -6.43 -23.89
N GLU A 354 -16.88 -5.84 -23.75
CA GLU A 354 -17.64 -5.30 -24.89
C GLU A 354 -16.92 -4.10 -25.53
N ASP A 355 -16.23 -3.30 -24.72
CA ASP A 355 -15.51 -2.09 -25.17
C ASP A 355 -14.38 -2.40 -26.17
N LEU A 356 -13.85 -3.64 -26.17
CA LEU A 356 -12.87 -4.07 -27.16
C LEU A 356 -13.44 -4.02 -28.59
N ARG A 357 -14.77 -4.05 -28.77
CA ARG A 357 -15.40 -3.89 -30.09
C ARG A 357 -15.24 -2.48 -30.66
N GLU A 358 -14.93 -1.49 -29.81
CA GLU A 358 -14.73 -0.10 -30.22
C GLU A 358 -13.29 0.17 -30.64
N PHE A 359 -12.36 -0.75 -30.35
CA PHE A 359 -10.95 -0.60 -30.68
C PHE A 359 -10.74 -0.85 -32.17
N VAL A 360 -9.85 -0.09 -32.79
CA VAL A 360 -9.65 -0.18 -34.24
C VAL A 360 -8.81 -1.42 -34.57
N ILE A 361 -9.27 -2.23 -35.52
CA ILE A 361 -8.46 -3.26 -36.18
C ILE A 361 -8.11 -2.74 -37.57
N PRO A 362 -6.86 -2.31 -37.83
CA PRO A 362 -6.49 -1.64 -39.08
C PRO A 362 -6.84 -2.44 -40.35
N ALA A 363 -6.73 -3.77 -40.31
CA ALA A 363 -7.07 -4.65 -41.45
C ALA A 363 -8.57 -4.74 -41.77
N ALA A 364 -9.46 -4.31 -40.86
CA ALA A 364 -10.90 -4.43 -41.06
C ALA A 364 -11.49 -3.33 -41.97
N ASP A 365 -10.73 -2.25 -42.22
CA ASP A 365 -11.17 -1.07 -42.98
C ASP A 365 -10.71 -1.04 -44.46
N ASP A 366 -10.08 -2.12 -44.97
CA ASP A 366 -9.56 -2.25 -46.35
C ASP A 366 -10.46 -3.05 -47.33
#